data_AF-A0A2V6F6N1-F1
#
_entry.id   AF-A0A2V6F6N1-F1
#
_cell.length_a   1.000
_cell.length_b   1.000
_cell.length_c   1.000
_cell.angle_alpha   90.00
_cell.angle_beta   90.00
_cell.angle_gamma   90.00
#
_symmetry.space_group_name_H-M   'P 1'
#
loop_
_entity.id
_entity.type
_entity.pdbx_description
1 polymer ?
#
loop_
_entity_poly.entity_id
_entity_poly.type
_entity_poly.pdbx_seq_one_letter_code
_entity_poly.pdbx_strand_id
1 'polypeptide(L)'
;YTYITGERPSSVAVGDFDRDGRPDLAVANEAFSGTVWVLVNTCVSAGPNLNLVSSNGTVSVSWPFPSTGFILESTMSLSLTNWQSVVEAPMTNNGRVEVSVPLSQIERYFRLRKP
;
A
#
# COMPACT_ATOMS: atom_id res chain seq x y z
N TYR A 1 -16.44 -16.39 -11.38
CA TYR A 1 -16.49 -15.93 -12.78
C TYR A 1 -15.09 -16.05 -13.35
N THR A 2 -14.93 -16.83 -14.41
CA THR A 2 -13.65 -17.00 -15.12
C THR A 2 -13.45 -15.79 -16.03
N TYR A 3 -12.45 -14.94 -15.73
CA TYR A 3 -12.13 -13.80 -16.58
C TYR A 3 -11.37 -14.29 -17.81
N ILE A 4 -12.07 -14.32 -18.95
CA ILE A 4 -11.52 -14.65 -20.27
C ILE A 4 -10.70 -13.45 -20.76
N THR A 5 -9.37 -13.51 -20.65
CA THR A 5 -8.43 -12.49 -21.16
C THR A 5 -8.37 -12.44 -22.70
N GLY A 6 -9.35 -13.02 -23.39
CA GLY A 6 -9.28 -13.35 -24.81
C GLY A 6 -8.15 -14.33 -25.15
N GLU A 7 -8.13 -14.82 -26.39
CA GLU A 7 -7.04 -15.67 -26.88
C GLU A 7 -5.80 -14.81 -27.22
N ARG A 8 -4.60 -15.32 -26.91
CA ARG A 8 -3.28 -14.71 -27.21
C ARG A 8 -3.10 -13.31 -26.59
N PRO A 9 -2.96 -13.19 -25.24
CA PRO A 9 -2.55 -11.93 -24.64
C PRO A 9 -1.15 -11.54 -25.15
N SER A 10 -0.98 -10.32 -25.60
CA SER A 10 0.27 -9.80 -26.16
C SER A 10 0.93 -8.73 -25.30
N SER A 11 0.14 -8.01 -24.51
CA SER A 11 0.63 -6.95 -23.63
C SER A 11 -0.26 -6.77 -22.41
N VAL A 12 0.35 -6.31 -21.32
CA VAL A 12 -0.33 -5.95 -20.07
C VAL A 12 0.11 -4.56 -19.63
N ALA A 13 -0.82 -3.80 -19.06
CA ALA A 13 -0.55 -2.51 -18.45
C ALA A 13 -1.27 -2.40 -17.10
N VAL A 14 -0.63 -1.74 -16.14
CA VAL A 14 -1.21 -1.44 -14.82
C VAL A 14 -1.34 0.07 -14.69
N GLY A 15 -2.51 0.53 -14.27
CA GLY A 15 -2.81 1.95 -14.11
C GLY A 15 -4.17 2.14 -13.48
N ASP A 16 -4.45 3.34 -12.96
CA ASP A 16 -5.78 3.72 -12.51
C ASP A 16 -6.58 4.19 -13.74
N PHE A 17 -7.36 3.28 -14.34
CA PHE A 17 -8.04 3.52 -15.62
C PHE A 17 -9.46 4.07 -15.42
N ASP A 18 -10.08 3.85 -14.26
CA ASP A 18 -11.41 4.38 -13.91
C ASP A 18 -11.39 5.61 -12.98
N ARG A 19 -10.20 6.03 -12.52
CA ARG A 19 -9.94 7.20 -11.67
C ARG A 19 -10.46 7.05 -10.23
N ASP A 20 -10.53 5.83 -9.73
CA ASP A 20 -10.95 5.58 -8.35
C ASP A 20 -9.78 5.58 -7.35
N GLY A 21 -8.54 5.75 -7.83
CA GLY A 21 -7.32 5.74 -7.03
C GLY A 21 -6.75 4.34 -6.75
N ARG A 22 -7.32 3.29 -7.33
CA ARG A 22 -6.85 1.90 -7.23
C ARG A 22 -6.23 1.47 -8.56
N PRO A 23 -5.16 0.64 -8.53
CA PRO A 23 -4.55 0.13 -9.75
C PRO A 23 -5.46 -0.92 -10.39
N ASP A 24 -5.83 -0.69 -11.64
CA ASP A 24 -6.53 -1.60 -12.55
C ASP A 24 -5.52 -2.35 -13.44
N LEU A 25 -6.01 -3.39 -14.13
CA LEU A 25 -5.22 -4.18 -15.07
C LEU A 25 -5.85 -4.13 -16.48
N ALA A 26 -5.09 -3.64 -17.46
CA ALA A 26 -5.46 -3.71 -18.87
C ALA A 26 -4.68 -4.83 -19.56
N VAL A 27 -5.38 -5.64 -20.35
CA VAL A 27 -4.82 -6.74 -21.13
C VAL A 27 -5.20 -6.55 -22.60
N ALA A 28 -4.20 -6.43 -23.46
CA ALA A 28 -4.38 -6.45 -24.90
C ALA A 28 -4.18 -7.87 -25.43
N ASN A 29 -5.05 -8.31 -26.32
CA ASN A 29 -4.93 -9.59 -26.98
C ASN A 29 -4.92 -9.45 -28.52
N GLU A 30 -4.23 -10.36 -29.18
CA GLU A 30 -3.98 -10.33 -30.64
C GLU A 30 -4.94 -11.22 -31.45
N ALA A 31 -5.97 -11.79 -30.84
CA ALA A 31 -6.89 -12.66 -31.57
C ALA A 31 -7.67 -11.89 -32.64
N PHE A 32 -7.51 -12.27 -33.91
CA PHE A 32 -8.21 -11.94 -35.19
C PHE A 32 -8.76 -10.51 -35.44
N SER A 33 -9.25 -9.80 -34.41
CA SER A 33 -9.72 -8.42 -34.43
C SER A 33 -9.03 -7.51 -33.40
N GLY A 34 -8.24 -8.06 -32.47
CA GLY A 34 -7.53 -7.31 -31.42
C GLY A 34 -8.47 -6.64 -30.42
N THR A 35 -8.52 -7.12 -29.17
CA THR A 35 -9.36 -6.51 -28.12
C THR A 35 -8.52 -6.06 -26.93
N VAL A 36 -9.06 -5.09 -26.18
CA VAL A 36 -8.48 -4.65 -24.90
C VAL A 36 -9.51 -4.87 -23.82
N TRP A 37 -9.13 -5.60 -22.78
CA TRP A 37 -9.93 -5.83 -21.59
C TRP A 37 -9.35 -5.03 -20.43
N VAL A 38 -10.22 -4.36 -19.67
CA VAL A 38 -9.83 -3.69 -18.41
C VAL A 38 -10.51 -4.41 -17.27
N LEU A 39 -9.71 -4.98 -16.37
CA LEU A 39 -10.15 -5.51 -15.09
C LEU A 39 -10.08 -4.39 -14.06
N VAL A 40 -11.25 -3.88 -13.68
CA VAL A 40 -11.40 -2.85 -12.65
C VAL A 40 -11.18 -3.46 -11.28
N ASN A 41 -10.28 -2.86 -10.52
CA ASN A 41 -9.98 -3.28 -9.16
C ASN A 41 -11.03 -2.75 -8.18
N THR A 42 -12.14 -3.47 -8.08
CA THR A 42 -13.22 -3.16 -7.14
C THR A 42 -12.91 -3.53 -5.69
N CYS A 43 -11.77 -4.18 -5.41
CA CYS A 43 -11.40 -4.51 -4.03
C CYS A 43 -11.28 -3.23 -3.21
N VAL A 44 -11.92 -3.19 -2.04
CA VAL A 44 -11.57 -2.20 -1.03
C VAL A 44 -10.09 -2.43 -0.69
N SER A 45 -9.29 -1.35 -0.65
CA SER A 45 -7.89 -1.47 -0.23
C SER A 45 -7.82 -2.30 1.06
N ALA A 46 -7.12 -3.43 1.01
CA ALA A 46 -7.10 -4.39 2.12
C ALA A 46 -6.32 -3.85 3.35
N GLY A 47 -5.62 -2.72 3.18
CA GLY A 47 -4.86 -2.06 4.23
C GLY A 47 -5.64 -0.93 4.92
N PRO A 48 -5.29 -0.60 6.18
CA PRO A 48 -5.86 0.55 6.85
C PRO A 48 -5.45 1.85 6.16
N ASN A 49 -6.33 2.87 6.21
CA ASN A 49 -5.99 4.22 5.78
C ASN A 49 -4.92 4.83 6.69
N LEU A 50 -3.72 5.01 6.16
CA LEU A 50 -2.60 5.64 6.86
C LEU A 50 -2.71 7.16 6.78
N ASN A 51 -2.41 7.82 7.89
CA ASN A 51 -2.25 9.27 7.95
C ASN A 51 -0.83 9.61 8.44
N LEU A 52 -0.20 10.55 7.75
CA LEU A 52 1.17 11.01 8.00
C LEU A 52 1.14 12.50 8.30
N VAL A 53 1.59 12.88 9.49
CA VAL A 53 1.63 14.29 9.91
C VAL A 53 3.05 14.60 10.36
N SER A 54 3.70 15.58 9.75
CA SER A 54 4.99 16.10 10.21
C SER A 54 4.78 17.39 11.02
N SER A 55 5.44 17.49 12.17
CA SER A 55 5.38 18.67 13.03
C SER A 55 6.61 18.74 13.93
N ASN A 56 7.21 19.93 14.09
CA ASN A 56 8.30 20.19 15.04
C ASN A 56 9.42 19.13 15.07
N GLY A 57 9.86 18.66 13.89
CA GLY A 57 10.95 17.68 13.81
C GLY A 57 10.55 16.25 14.14
N THR A 58 9.26 15.93 14.20
CA THR A 58 8.74 14.56 14.27
C THR A 58 7.77 14.28 13.12
N VAL A 59 7.64 13.00 12.78
CA VAL A 59 6.61 12.47 11.89
C VAL A 59 5.73 11.53 12.71
N SER A 60 4.45 11.86 12.84
CA SER A 60 3.43 10.98 13.36
C SER A 60 2.85 10.13 12.23
N VAL A 61 3.00 8.82 12.34
CA VAL A 61 2.35 7.81 11.51
C VAL A 61 1.14 7.28 12.27
N SER A 62 -0.05 7.33 11.69
CA SER A 62 -1.26 6.84 12.35
C SER A 62 -2.19 6.03 11.44
N TRP A 63 -2.90 5.07 12.03
CA TRP A 63 -3.87 4.21 11.35
C TRP A 63 -5.06 3.89 12.29
N PRO A 64 -6.24 3.50 11.78
CA PRO A 64 -7.43 3.28 12.61
C PRO A 64 -7.23 2.16 13.63
N PHE A 65 -7.72 2.33 14.85
CA PHE A 65 -7.97 1.26 15.81
C PHE A 65 -9.41 0.77 15.62
N PRO A 66 -9.70 -0.55 15.66
CA PRO A 66 -8.84 -1.61 16.14
C PRO A 66 -7.87 -2.23 15.14
N SER A 67 -7.79 -1.81 13.85
CA SER A 67 -7.04 -2.47 12.75
C SER A 67 -6.02 -3.53 13.21
N THR A 68 -6.54 -4.72 13.49
CA THR A 68 -5.84 -5.70 14.31
C THR A 68 -4.80 -6.43 13.48
N GLY A 69 -3.67 -6.76 14.11
CA GLY A 69 -2.64 -7.57 13.48
C GLY A 69 -1.76 -6.81 12.50
N PHE A 70 -1.76 -5.48 12.49
CA PHE A 70 -0.73 -4.70 11.79
C PHE A 70 0.37 -4.26 12.76
N ILE A 71 1.61 -4.36 12.34
CA ILE A 71 2.81 -3.96 13.07
C ILE A 71 3.56 -2.94 12.21
N LEU A 72 3.98 -1.83 12.82
CA LEU A 72 4.86 -0.87 12.15
C LEU A 72 6.29 -1.37 12.24
N GLU A 73 6.92 -1.57 11.08
CA GLU A 73 8.31 -1.96 10.96
C GLU A 73 9.13 -0.83 10.31
N SER A 74 10.42 -0.79 10.60
CA SER A 74 11.36 0.16 10.01
C SER A 74 12.68 -0.50 9.59
N THR A 75 13.35 0.14 8.63
CA THR A 75 14.69 -0.20 8.15
C THR A 75 15.48 1.06 7.85
N MET A 76 16.81 0.99 7.85
CA MET A 76 17.69 2.06 7.37
C MET A 76 18.02 1.91 5.87
N SER A 77 17.59 0.82 5.23
CA SER A 77 17.81 0.60 3.81
C SER A 77 16.65 -0.18 3.19
N LEU A 78 16.19 0.28 2.02
CA LEU A 78 15.19 -0.41 1.20
C LEU A 78 15.71 -1.71 0.57
N SER A 79 17.03 -1.92 0.54
CA SER A 79 17.62 -3.18 0.04
C SER A 79 17.55 -4.33 1.05
N LEU A 80 17.24 -4.04 2.32
CA LEU A 80 17.13 -5.04 3.37
C LEU A 80 15.72 -5.65 3.43
N THR A 81 15.65 -6.94 3.67
CA THR A 81 14.38 -7.69 3.82
C THR A 81 14.00 -7.94 5.28
N ASN A 82 14.95 -7.81 6.22
CA ASN A 82 14.81 -8.04 7.65
C ASN A 82 14.39 -6.76 8.42
N TRP A 83 13.26 -6.17 8.04
CA TRP A 83 12.72 -4.98 8.70
C TRP A 83 12.39 -5.30 10.17
N GLN A 84 12.67 -4.36 11.06
CA GLN A 84 12.49 -4.55 12.50
C GLN A 84 11.27 -3.78 12.98
N SER A 85 10.56 -4.30 13.98
CA SER A 85 9.51 -3.54 14.66
C SER A 85 10.06 -2.19 15.15
N VAL A 86 9.25 -1.15 15.02
CA VAL A 86 9.60 0.19 15.50
C VAL A 86 9.76 0.18 17.02
N VAL A 87 10.77 0.90 17.53
CA VAL A 87 11.09 0.97 18.97
C VAL A 87 10.24 2.00 19.70
N GLU A 88 9.72 2.98 18.96
CA GLU A 88 8.81 3.99 19.45
C GLU A 88 7.47 3.36 19.86
N ALA A 89 7.03 3.68 21.08
CA ALA A 89 5.82 3.12 21.65
C ALA A 89 4.58 3.66 20.93
N PRO A 90 3.73 2.78 20.35
CA PRO A 90 2.47 3.22 19.78
C PRO A 90 1.52 3.69 20.89
N MET A 91 0.83 4.79 20.64
CA MET A 91 -0.23 5.32 21.50
C MET A 91 -1.58 5.12 20.82
N THR A 92 -2.65 4.98 21.59
CA THR A 92 -4.02 5.03 21.05
C THR A 92 -4.63 6.38 21.36
N ASN A 93 -5.02 7.13 20.33
CA ASN A 93 -5.62 8.46 20.45
C ASN A 93 -6.80 8.59 19.49
N ASN A 94 -7.97 8.98 19.99
CA ASN A 94 -9.18 9.21 19.20
C ASN A 94 -9.52 8.08 18.19
N GLY A 95 -9.39 6.82 18.61
CA GLY A 95 -9.69 5.66 17.76
C GLY A 95 -8.64 5.40 16.68
N ARG A 96 -7.42 5.92 16.82
CA ARG A 96 -6.27 5.62 15.97
C ARG A 96 -5.08 5.14 16.80
N VAL A 97 -4.29 4.25 16.23
CA VAL A 97 -2.93 3.98 16.70
C VAL A 97 -2.02 5.02 16.06
N GLU A 98 -1.14 5.62 16.86
CA GLU A 98 -0.20 6.67 16.45
C GLU A 98 1.21 6.34 16.94
N VAL A 99 2.20 6.53 16.06
CA VAL A 99 3.63 6.40 16.37
C VAL A 99 4.34 7.67 15.92
N SER A 100 4.97 8.38 16.87
CA SER A 100 5.75 9.58 16.59
C SER A 100 7.23 9.26 16.49
N VAL A 101 7.80 9.49 15.32
CA VAL A 101 9.20 9.21 14.99
C VAL A 101 9.97 10.54 14.90
N PRO A 102 11.10 10.69 15.61
CA PRO A 102 11.97 11.86 15.46
C PRO A 102 12.68 11.90 14.09
N LEU A 103 12.69 13.05 13.44
CA LEU A 103 13.43 13.32 12.19
C LEU A 103 14.94 13.50 12.41
N SER A 104 15.42 13.44 13.66
CA SER A 104 16.85 13.47 13.99
C SER A 104 17.59 12.22 13.52
N GLN A 105 16.88 11.14 13.20
CA GLN A 105 17.43 9.92 12.63
C GLN A 105 17.38 10.02 11.10
N ILE A 106 18.55 10.15 10.47
CA ILE A 106 18.66 10.28 9.01
C ILE A 106 18.40 8.89 8.39
N GLU A 107 17.54 8.84 7.36
CA GLU A 107 17.23 7.66 6.53
C GLU A 107 16.59 6.46 7.25
N ARG A 108 15.42 6.65 7.88
CA ARG A 108 14.53 5.53 8.25
C ARG A 108 13.34 5.41 7.28
N TYR A 109 13.12 4.20 6.80
CA TYR A 109 11.98 3.80 5.99
C TYR A 109 10.99 3.02 6.85
N PHE A 110 9.69 3.17 6.59
CA PHE A 110 8.62 2.58 7.39
C PHE A 110 7.67 1.78 6.52
N ARG A 111 7.15 0.67 7.06
CA ARG A 111 6.05 -0.07 6.45
C ARG A 111 5.11 -0.59 7.53
N LEU A 112 3.84 -0.67 7.20
CA LEU A 112 2.88 -1.38 8.02
C LEU A 112 2.77 -2.82 7.51
N ARG A 113 3.13 -3.79 8.34
CA ARG A 113 3.09 -5.22 8.01
C ARG A 113 1.95 -5.90 8.74
N LYS A 114 1.20 -6.75 8.04
CA LYS A 114 0.33 -7.76 8.66
C LYS A 114 1.12 -9.08 8.73
N PRO A 115 1.42 -9.62 9.94
CA PRO A 115 2.10 -10.90 10.07
C PRO A 115 1.35 -12.05 9.41
#